data_AF-A0A554J0H7-F1
#
_entry.id   AF-A0A554J0H7-F1
#
_cell.length_a   1.000
_cell.length_b   1.000
_cell.length_c   1.000
_cell.angle_alpha   90.00
_cell.angle_beta   90.00
_cell.angle_gamma   90.00
#
_symmetry.space_group_name_H-M   'P 1'
#
loop_
_entity.id
_entity.type
_entity.pdbx_description
1 polymer ?
#
loop_
_entity_poly.entity_id
_entity_poly.type
_entity_poly.pdbx_seq_one_letter_code
_entity_poly.pdbx_strand_id
1 'polypeptide(L)'
;MSHPNNVQKTALTVTRWVGSPASIILHTILFIGSFALAFSHLVAFDRMLLVLTTIVSLEAIYLAIFIQMTLNYTTETIEGVERDIDEMQEDVEEIQEDIDEIQGDVDELQEDVEDISEDVGEMTEEEVEEERVEAVHQQKLTDIQRDHSKLVADIAKLQGR
;
A
#
# COMPACT_ATOMS: atom_id res chain seq x y z
N MET A 1 -15.65 -11.95 4.84
CA MET A 1 -15.31 -13.36 4.52
C MET A 1 -16.16 -14.36 5.31
N SER A 2 -17.01 -15.11 4.62
CA SER A 2 -17.79 -16.22 5.19
C SER A 2 -16.83 -17.36 5.58
N HIS A 3 -16.67 -17.60 6.88
CA HIS A 3 -15.86 -18.71 7.37
C HIS A 3 -16.48 -20.04 6.91
N PRO A 4 -15.68 -21.02 6.46
CA PRO A 4 -16.23 -22.26 5.97
C PRO A 4 -16.96 -22.97 7.12
N ASN A 5 -18.25 -23.21 6.91
CA ASN A 5 -19.08 -23.92 7.87
C ASN A 5 -18.55 -25.35 8.07
N ASN A 6 -18.87 -25.98 9.20
CA ASN A 6 -18.33 -27.30 9.56
C ASN A 6 -18.56 -28.37 8.47
N VAL A 7 -19.65 -28.25 7.70
CA VAL A 7 -19.97 -29.13 6.56
C VAL A 7 -18.98 -28.94 5.41
N GLN A 8 -18.63 -27.69 5.07
CA GLN A 8 -17.70 -27.37 3.98
C GLN A 8 -16.28 -27.83 4.31
N LYS A 9 -15.81 -27.62 5.55
CA LYS A 9 -14.51 -28.12 6.02
C LYS A 9 -14.39 -29.65 5.89
N THR A 10 -15.49 -30.34 6.18
CA THR A 10 -15.57 -31.80 6.04
C THR A 10 -15.49 -32.21 4.56
N ALA A 11 -16.26 -31.55 3.68
CA ALA A 11 -16.22 -31.81 2.24
C ALA A 11 -14.83 -31.59 1.63
N LEU A 12 -14.15 -30.50 1.99
CA LEU A 12 -12.78 -30.21 1.59
C LEU A 12 -11.79 -31.29 2.03
N THR A 13 -11.90 -31.74 3.29
CA THR A 13 -11.03 -32.77 3.86
C THR A 13 -11.22 -34.12 3.16
N VAL A 14 -12.48 -34.52 2.95
CA VAL A 14 -12.81 -35.78 2.27
C VAL A 14 -12.33 -35.74 0.81
N THR A 15 -12.60 -34.64 0.08
CA THR A 15 -12.17 -34.50 -1.32
C THR A 15 -10.66 -34.57 -1.46
N ARG A 16 -9.91 -33.92 -0.55
CA ARG A 16 -8.44 -33.94 -0.56
C ARG A 16 -7.87 -35.33 -0.25
N TRP A 17 -8.51 -36.07 0.66
CA TRP A 17 -8.09 -37.43 0.99
C TRP A 17 -8.38 -38.42 -0.15
N VAL A 18 -9.60 -38.40 -0.69
CA VAL A 18 -10.01 -39.29 -1.81
C VAL A 18 -9.23 -38.98 -3.08
N GLY A 19 -8.88 -37.72 -3.33
CA GLY A 19 -8.03 -37.32 -4.46
C GLY A 19 -6.54 -37.61 -4.30
N SER A 20 -6.10 -38.19 -3.17
CA SER A 20 -4.67 -38.41 -2.91
C SER A 20 -4.13 -39.69 -3.58
N PRO A 21 -2.81 -39.76 -3.84
CA PRO A 21 -2.17 -41.00 -4.32
C PRO A 21 -2.40 -42.21 -3.41
N ALA A 22 -2.59 -41.99 -2.11
CA ALA A 22 -2.89 -43.06 -1.15
C ALA A 22 -4.26 -43.72 -1.43
N SER A 23 -5.24 -42.91 -1.84
CA SER A 23 -6.55 -43.42 -2.26
C SER A 23 -6.43 -44.34 -3.47
N ILE A 24 -5.63 -43.95 -4.48
CA ILE A 24 -5.39 -44.78 -5.68
C ILE A 24 -4.78 -46.12 -5.30
N ILE A 25 -3.80 -46.13 -4.39
CA ILE A 25 -3.17 -47.38 -3.90
C ILE A 25 -4.19 -48.26 -3.17
N LEU A 26 -4.99 -47.68 -2.27
CA LEU A 26 -6.04 -48.40 -1.54
C LEU A 26 -7.06 -49.03 -2.50
N HIS A 27 -7.54 -48.27 -3.47
CA HIS A 27 -8.46 -48.76 -4.50
C HIS A 27 -7.84 -49.88 -5.33
N THR A 28 -6.58 -49.72 -5.74
CA THR A 28 -5.86 -50.75 -6.53
C THR A 28 -5.77 -52.06 -5.75
N ILE A 29 -5.45 -52.00 -4.45
CA ILE A 29 -5.39 -53.17 -3.58
C ILE A 29 -6.80 -53.77 -3.38
N LEU A 30 -7.83 -52.95 -3.15
CA LEU A 30 -9.21 -53.42 -2.98
C LEU A 30 -9.71 -54.17 -4.22
N PHE A 31 -9.43 -53.65 -5.42
CA PHE A 31 -9.78 -54.30 -6.68
C PHE A 31 -9.06 -55.64 -6.82
N ILE A 32 -7.72 -55.65 -6.68
CA ILE A 32 -6.93 -56.89 -6.78
C ILE A 32 -7.43 -57.93 -5.76
N GLY A 33 -7.68 -57.52 -4.51
CA GLY A 33 -8.21 -58.40 -3.47
C GLY A 33 -9.60 -58.96 -3.79
N SER A 34 -10.51 -58.13 -4.31
CA SER A 34 -11.87 -58.56 -4.69
C SER A 34 -11.84 -59.59 -5.83
N PHE A 35 -10.99 -59.37 -6.85
CA PHE A 35 -10.81 -60.33 -7.94
C PHE A 35 -10.10 -61.61 -7.49
N ALA A 36 -9.12 -61.52 -6.59
CA ALA A 36 -8.44 -62.70 -6.03
C ALA A 36 -9.40 -63.57 -5.20
N LEU A 37 -10.28 -62.97 -4.40
CA LEU A 37 -11.30 -63.69 -3.64
C LEU A 37 -12.30 -64.41 -4.56
N ALA A 38 -12.75 -63.76 -5.64
CA ALA A 38 -13.61 -64.41 -6.63
C ALA A 38 -12.88 -65.55 -7.37
N PHE A 39 -11.61 -65.37 -7.72
CA PHE A 39 -10.79 -66.39 -8.38
C PHE A 39 -10.60 -67.64 -7.50
N SER A 40 -10.47 -67.47 -6.19
CA SER A 40 -10.37 -68.58 -5.22
C SER A 40 -11.70 -69.34 -4.98
N HIS A 41 -12.77 -69.02 -5.73
CA HIS A 41 -14.12 -69.57 -5.58
C HIS A 41 -14.79 -69.32 -4.21
N LEU A 42 -14.21 -68.46 -3.34
CA LEU A 42 -14.80 -68.07 -2.05
C LEU A 42 -16.09 -67.24 -2.22
N VAL A 43 -16.17 -66.46 -3.29
CA VAL A 43 -17.33 -65.62 -3.62
C VAL A 43 -17.69 -65.82 -5.09
N ALA A 44 -18.97 -65.92 -5.41
CA ALA A 44 -19.45 -65.99 -6.79
C ALA A 44 -19.09 -64.70 -7.54
N PHE A 45 -18.56 -64.84 -8.76
CA PHE A 45 -18.09 -63.73 -9.59
C PHE A 45 -19.15 -62.63 -9.78
N ASP A 46 -20.39 -63.00 -10.10
CA ASP A 46 -21.48 -62.05 -10.31
C ASP A 46 -21.83 -61.25 -9.05
N ARG A 47 -21.81 -61.91 -7.89
CA ARG A 47 -22.06 -61.26 -6.59
C ARG A 47 -20.92 -60.31 -6.24
N MET A 48 -19.68 -60.72 -6.48
CA MET A 48 -18.51 -59.86 -6.28
C MET A 48 -18.59 -58.61 -7.14
N LEU A 49 -18.88 -58.73 -8.45
CA LEU A 49 -19.02 -57.58 -9.34
C LEU A 49 -20.14 -56.65 -8.88
N LEU A 50 -21.30 -57.19 -8.49
CA LEU A 50 -22.42 -56.37 -8.00
C LEU A 50 -22.03 -55.57 -6.75
N VAL A 51 -21.37 -56.20 -5.78
CA VAL A 51 -20.95 -55.51 -4.54
C VAL A 51 -19.83 -54.51 -4.82
N LEU A 52 -18.80 -54.88 -5.59
CA LEU A 52 -17.68 -54.01 -5.91
C LEU A 52 -18.15 -52.76 -6.69
N THR A 53 -18.97 -52.95 -7.71
CA THR A 53 -19.48 -51.85 -8.53
C THR A 53 -20.46 -50.95 -7.77
N THR A 54 -21.26 -51.49 -6.84
CA THR A 54 -22.13 -50.67 -5.99
C THR A 54 -21.34 -49.86 -4.96
N ILE A 55 -20.28 -50.40 -4.36
CA ILE A 55 -19.42 -49.65 -3.45
C ILE A 55 -18.70 -48.53 -4.20
N VAL A 56 -18.06 -48.86 -5.33
CA VAL A 56 -17.30 -47.89 -6.13
C VAL A 56 -18.22 -46.82 -6.72
N SER A 57 -19.45 -47.17 -7.12
CA SER A 57 -20.42 -46.19 -7.64
C SER A 57 -20.95 -45.28 -6.53
N LEU A 58 -21.20 -45.80 -5.32
CA LEU A 58 -21.56 -44.97 -4.17
C LEU A 58 -20.43 -43.98 -3.83
N GLU A 59 -19.19 -44.45 -3.78
CA GLU A 59 -18.02 -43.60 -3.54
C GLU A 59 -17.90 -42.49 -4.60
N ALA A 60 -18.09 -42.81 -5.88
CA ALA A 60 -18.07 -41.83 -6.97
C ALA A 60 -19.16 -40.76 -6.83
N ILE A 61 -20.38 -41.15 -6.43
CA ILE A 61 -21.48 -40.20 -6.22
C ILE A 61 -21.16 -39.27 -5.04
N TYR A 62 -20.69 -39.81 -3.91
CA TYR A 62 -20.33 -39.00 -2.75
C TYR A 62 -19.18 -38.03 -3.06
N LEU A 63 -18.14 -38.49 -3.76
CA LEU A 63 -17.03 -37.64 -4.17
C LEU A 63 -17.49 -36.51 -5.10
N ALA A 64 -18.38 -36.81 -6.06
CA ALA A 64 -18.92 -35.80 -6.96
C ALA A 64 -19.69 -34.70 -6.21
N ILE A 65 -20.49 -35.07 -5.21
CA ILE A 65 -21.23 -34.10 -4.37
C ILE A 65 -20.26 -33.23 -3.56
N PHE A 66 -19.22 -33.82 -2.97
CA PHE A 66 -18.23 -33.05 -2.21
C PHE A 66 -17.39 -32.12 -3.09
N ILE A 67 -17.05 -32.55 -4.30
CA ILE A 67 -16.40 -31.69 -5.30
C ILE A 67 -17.32 -30.52 -5.65
N GLN A 68 -18.59 -30.76 -5.96
CA GLN A 68 -19.55 -29.69 -6.27
C GLN A 68 -19.70 -28.70 -5.13
N MET A 69 -19.80 -29.19 -3.89
CA MET A 69 -19.86 -28.33 -2.70
C MET A 69 -18.60 -27.47 -2.55
N THR A 70 -17.43 -28.06 -2.79
CA THR A 70 -16.14 -27.36 -2.73
C THR A 70 -16.01 -26.33 -3.85
N LEU A 71 -16.46 -26.64 -5.07
CA LEU A 71 -16.48 -25.73 -6.20
C LEU A 71 -17.38 -24.53 -5.93
N ASN A 72 -18.62 -24.75 -5.48
CA ASN A 72 -19.55 -23.67 -5.15
C ASN A 72 -18.98 -22.73 -4.08
N TYR A 73 -18.36 -23.28 -3.03
CA TYR A 73 -17.70 -22.48 -2.01
C TYR A 73 -16.50 -21.69 -2.55
N THR A 74 -15.71 -22.32 -3.44
CA THR A 74 -14.57 -21.65 -4.07
C THR A 74 -15.04 -20.51 -4.97
N THR A 75 -16.13 -20.69 -5.72
CA THR A 75 -16.75 -19.62 -6.52
C THR A 75 -17.21 -18.45 -5.65
N GLU A 76 -17.95 -18.71 -4.55
CA GLU A 76 -18.35 -17.66 -3.60
C GLU A 76 -17.14 -16.93 -3.02
N THR A 77 -16.06 -17.66 -2.72
CA THR A 77 -14.81 -17.07 -2.20
C THR A 77 -14.15 -16.19 -3.26
N ILE A 78 -14.12 -16.61 -4.52
CA ILE A 78 -13.57 -15.82 -5.63
C ILE A 78 -14.38 -14.54 -5.83
N GLU A 79 -15.72 -14.61 -5.86
CA GLU A 79 -16.58 -13.42 -5.92
C GLU A 79 -16.35 -12.49 -4.71
N GLY A 80 -16.02 -13.06 -3.55
CA GLY A 80 -15.59 -12.32 -2.37
C GLY A 80 -14.31 -11.54 -2.62
N VAL A 81 -13.28 -12.22 -3.11
CA VAL A 81 -11.97 -11.63 -3.42
C VAL A 81 -12.07 -10.59 -4.53
N GLU A 82 -12.91 -10.79 -5.55
CA GLU A 82 -13.14 -9.82 -6.62
C GLU A 82 -13.69 -8.50 -6.05
N ARG A 83 -14.70 -8.57 -5.17
CA ARG A 83 -15.21 -7.37 -4.48
C ARG A 83 -14.14 -6.70 -3.61
N ASP A 84 -13.37 -7.48 -2.86
CA ASP A 84 -12.28 -6.92 -2.04
C ASP A 84 -11.23 -6.22 -2.93
N ILE A 85 -10.97 -6.72 -4.15
CA ILE A 85 -10.06 -6.11 -5.14
C ILE A 85 -10.66 -4.82 -5.74
N ASP A 86 -11.97 -4.78 -5.98
CA ASP A 86 -12.64 -3.57 -6.47
C ASP A 86 -12.60 -2.46 -5.40
N GLU A 87 -12.90 -2.78 -4.14
CA GLU A 87 -12.76 -1.84 -3.01
C GLU A 87 -11.33 -1.31 -2.88
N MET A 88 -10.32 -2.19 -2.99
CA MET A 88 -8.92 -1.76 -2.97
C MET A 88 -8.53 -0.86 -4.16
N GLN A 89 -9.18 -0.99 -5.31
CA GLN A 89 -8.92 -0.11 -6.45
C GLN A 89 -9.49 1.28 -6.19
N GLU A 90 -10.70 1.37 -5.62
CA GLU A 90 -11.30 2.65 -5.21
C GLU A 90 -10.40 3.37 -4.18
N ASP A 91 -9.91 2.66 -3.16
CA ASP A 91 -8.97 3.23 -2.17
C ASP A 91 -7.68 3.76 -2.83
N VAL A 92 -7.17 3.08 -3.86
CA VAL A 92 -5.96 3.49 -4.59
C VAL A 92 -6.21 4.69 -5.49
N GLU A 93 -7.42 4.85 -6.02
CA GLU A 93 -7.84 6.06 -6.74
C GLU A 93 -7.94 7.26 -5.79
N GLU A 94 -8.55 7.10 -4.61
CA GLU A 94 -8.62 8.16 -3.59
C GLU A 94 -7.22 8.61 -3.14
N ILE A 95 -6.30 7.67 -2.87
CA ILE A 95 -4.92 8.01 -2.52
C ILE A 95 -4.20 8.76 -3.65
N GLN A 96 -4.51 8.48 -4.91
CA GLN A 96 -3.93 9.23 -6.04
C GLN A 96 -4.43 10.66 -6.07
N GLU A 97 -5.73 10.89 -5.84
CA GLU A 97 -6.29 12.24 -5.73
C GLU A 97 -5.63 13.02 -4.58
N ASP A 98 -5.47 12.40 -3.40
CA ASP A 98 -4.75 13.00 -2.26
C ASP A 98 -3.30 13.38 -2.60
N ILE A 99 -2.60 12.52 -3.35
CA ILE A 99 -1.21 12.77 -3.77
C ILE A 99 -1.14 13.95 -4.75
N ASP A 100 -2.11 14.09 -5.64
CA ASP A 100 -2.18 15.20 -6.58
C ASP A 100 -2.48 16.52 -5.85
N GLU A 101 -3.36 16.52 -4.85
CA GLU A 101 -3.62 17.68 -3.98
C GLU A 101 -2.35 18.09 -3.22
N ILE A 102 -1.65 17.14 -2.59
CA ILE A 102 -0.39 17.40 -1.89
C ILE A 102 0.69 17.97 -2.83
N GLN A 103 0.74 17.51 -4.09
CA GLN A 103 1.66 18.09 -5.07
C GLN A 103 1.33 19.56 -5.36
N GLY A 104 0.05 19.91 -5.49
CA GLY A 104 -0.40 21.29 -5.59
C GLY A 104 0.05 22.14 -4.41
N ASP A 105 -0.20 21.67 -3.18
CA ASP A 105 0.23 22.37 -1.96
C ASP A 105 1.76 22.58 -1.90
N VAL A 106 2.54 21.59 -2.37
CA VAL A 106 4.00 21.67 -2.40
C VAL A 106 4.50 22.68 -3.43
N ASP A 107 3.81 22.81 -4.57
CA ASP A 107 4.15 23.81 -5.58
C ASP A 107 3.82 25.23 -5.09
N GLU A 108 2.67 25.43 -4.44
CA GLU A 108 2.32 26.72 -3.80
C GLU A 108 3.34 27.11 -2.72
N LEU A 109 3.71 26.17 -1.85
CA LEU A 109 4.75 26.41 -0.83
C LEU A 109 6.12 26.73 -1.42
N GLN A 110 6.44 26.23 -2.62
CA GLN A 110 7.69 26.60 -3.29
C GLN A 110 7.66 28.05 -3.78
N GLU A 111 6.54 28.50 -4.35
CA GLU A 111 6.35 29.90 -4.76
C GLU A 111 6.45 30.83 -3.54
N ASP A 112 5.77 30.51 -2.43
CA ASP A 112 5.86 31.28 -1.19
C ASP A 112 7.31 31.40 -0.67
N VAL A 113 8.11 30.34 -0.80
CA VAL A 113 9.52 30.34 -0.37
C VAL A 113 10.40 31.18 -1.30
N GLU A 114 10.12 31.19 -2.61
CA GLU A 114 10.80 32.06 -3.57
C GLU A 114 10.51 33.53 -3.27
N ASP A 115 9.24 33.88 -3.06
CA ASP A 115 8.82 35.25 -2.72
C ASP A 115 9.47 35.74 -1.41
N ILE A 116 9.45 34.92 -0.35
CA ILE A 116 10.13 35.26 0.91
C ILE A 116 11.64 35.44 0.69
N SER A 117 12.25 34.66 -0.21
CA SER A 117 13.67 34.78 -0.50
C SER A 117 14.00 36.08 -1.24
N GLU A 118 13.12 36.53 -2.13
CA GLU A 118 13.23 37.83 -2.80
C GLU A 118 13.07 38.98 -1.79
N ASP A 119 12.03 38.95 -0.96
CA ASP A 119 11.79 39.94 0.11
C ASP A 119 13.00 40.08 1.05
N VAL A 120 13.58 38.96 1.49
CA VAL A 120 14.79 38.97 2.34
C VAL A 120 15.98 39.58 1.60
N GLY A 121 16.10 39.33 0.30
CA GLY A 121 17.10 39.95 -0.56
C GLY A 121 16.95 41.48 -0.60
N GLU A 122 15.75 41.97 -0.88
CA GLU A 122 15.45 43.41 -0.92
C GLU A 122 15.72 44.08 0.43
N MET A 123 15.25 43.50 1.54
CA MET A 123 15.52 44.02 2.88
C MET A 123 17.02 44.12 3.19
N THR A 124 17.80 43.14 2.72
CA THR A 124 19.26 43.15 2.90
C THR A 124 19.92 44.29 2.10
N GLU A 125 19.44 44.54 0.88
CA GLU A 125 19.93 45.66 0.06
C GLU A 125 19.54 47.02 0.66
N GLU A 126 18.32 47.15 1.18
CA GLU A 126 17.86 48.35 1.89
C GLU A 126 18.70 48.64 3.14
N GLU A 127 19.00 47.63 3.97
CA GLU A 127 19.84 47.76 5.16
C GLU A 127 21.25 48.28 4.79
N VAL A 128 21.85 47.76 3.71
CA VAL A 128 23.16 48.21 3.22
C VAL A 128 23.13 49.68 2.74
N GLU A 129 22.07 50.10 2.06
CA GLU A 129 21.95 51.49 1.61
C GLU A 129 21.69 52.44 2.79
N GLU A 130 20.87 52.04 3.76
CA GLU A 130 20.67 52.80 5.01
C GLU A 130 22.00 53.00 5.75
N GLU A 131 22.81 51.94 5.93
CA GLU A 131 24.14 52.04 6.53
C GLU A 131 25.06 53.01 5.76
N ARG A 132 25.04 53.00 4.43
CA ARG A 132 25.80 53.95 3.60
C ARG A 132 25.33 55.39 3.81
N VAL A 133 24.02 55.61 3.83
CA VAL A 133 23.42 56.93 4.04
C VAL A 133 23.80 57.46 5.43
N GLU A 134 23.72 56.62 6.46
CA GLU A 134 24.13 56.97 7.82
C GLU A 134 25.62 57.32 7.90
N ALA A 135 26.50 56.53 7.27
CA ALA A 135 27.93 56.81 7.24
C ALA A 135 28.25 58.16 6.57
N VAL A 136 27.59 58.47 5.44
CA VAL A 136 27.71 59.77 4.77
C VAL A 136 27.18 60.90 5.65
N HIS A 137 26.06 60.69 6.34
CA HIS A 137 25.49 61.68 7.26
C HIS A 137 26.44 61.98 8.42
N GLN A 138 27.02 60.95 9.05
CA GLN A 138 28.01 61.11 10.11
C GLN A 138 29.24 61.88 9.62
N GLN A 139 29.76 61.56 8.42
CA GLN A 139 30.89 62.29 7.86
C GLN A 139 30.56 63.79 7.70
N LYS A 140 29.42 64.13 7.12
CA LYS A 140 28.98 65.54 6.97
C LYS A 140 28.87 66.26 8.31
N LEU A 141 28.34 65.60 9.34
CA LEU A 141 28.26 66.19 10.69
C LEU A 141 29.67 66.49 11.25
N THR A 142 30.63 65.59 11.07
CA THR A 142 32.02 65.83 11.51
C THR A 142 32.69 66.98 10.75
N ASP A 143 32.45 67.09 9.44
CA ASP A 143 32.97 68.20 8.63
C ASP A 143 32.40 69.54 9.07
N ILE A 144 31.08 69.62 9.31
CA ILE A 144 30.41 70.81 9.83
C ILE A 144 30.96 71.19 11.21
N GLN A 145 31.15 70.23 12.12
CA GLN A 145 31.73 70.48 13.43
C GLN A 145 33.15 71.04 13.35
N ARG A 146 33.96 70.51 12.41
CA ARG A 146 35.33 70.98 12.17
C ARG A 146 35.34 72.41 11.63
N ASP A 147 34.49 72.71 10.65
CA ASP A 147 34.41 74.03 10.03
C ASP A 147 33.85 75.08 10.99
N HIS A 148 32.85 74.72 11.80
CA HIS A 148 32.37 75.54 12.91
C HIS A 148 33.49 75.86 13.90
N SER A 149 34.31 74.87 14.28
CA SER A 149 35.45 75.08 15.19
C SER A 149 36.50 76.05 14.61
N LYS A 150 36.77 75.98 13.30
CA LYS A 150 37.65 76.93 12.62
C LYS A 150 37.09 78.35 12.62
N LEU A 151 35.80 78.51 12.29
CA LEU A 151 35.14 79.81 12.28
C LEU A 151 35.17 80.47 13.67
N VAL A 152 34.93 79.69 14.74
CA VAL A 152 35.04 80.19 16.12
C VAL A 152 36.47 80.67 16.42
N ALA A 153 37.48 79.91 16.01
CA ALA A 153 38.88 80.30 16.19
C ALA A 153 39.26 81.57 15.39
N ASP A 154 38.74 81.71 14.17
CA ASP A 154 38.97 82.89 13.33
C ASP A 154 38.25 84.13 13.88
N ILE A 155 37.02 84.00 14.38
CA ILE A 155 36.31 85.09 15.08
C ILE A 155 37.09 85.53 16.32
N ALA A 156 37.61 84.61 17.12
CA ALA A 156 38.42 84.93 18.30
C ALA A 156 39.68 85.74 17.94
N LYS A 157 40.33 85.41 16.80
CA LYS A 157 41.48 86.18 16.30
C LYS A 157 41.10 87.58 15.82
N LEU A 158 39.89 87.77 15.28
CA LEU A 158 39.40 89.06 14.82
C LEU A 158 38.93 89.97 15.96
N GLN A 159 38.40 89.42 17.05
CA GLN A 159 38.01 90.20 18.25
C GLN A 159 39.21 90.59 19.13
N GLY A 160 40.37 89.95 18.95
CA GLY A 160 41.61 90.27 19.66
C GLY A 160 42.50 91.35 18.99
N ARG A 161 42.02 92.00 17.94
CA ARG A 161 42.65 93.17 17.29
C ARG A 161 41.76 94.39 17.48
#